data_AF-A0A4U0YQA4-F1
#
_entry.id   AF-A0A4U0YQA4-F1
#
_cell.length_a   1.000
_cell.length_b   1.000
_cell.length_c   1.000
_cell.angle_alpha   90.00
_cell.angle_beta   90.00
_cell.angle_gamma   90.00
#
_symmetry.space_group_name_H-M   'P 1'
#
loop_
_entity.id
_entity.type
_entity.pdbx_description
1 polymer ?
#
loop_
_entity_poly.entity_id
_entity_poly.type
_entity_poly.pdbx_seq_one_letter_code
_entity_poly.pdbx_strand_id
1 'polypeptide(L)'
;NAAMEDRTIIEWDKDDIDALGLLKVDILALGMLTAIRKAFGLLAEHRGARLTLANVPAEDEPVYDMLCRADAIGVFQVESRAQL
;
A
#
# COMPACT_ATOMS: atom_id res chain seq x y z
N ASN A 1 19.25 -9.83 -20.95
CA ASN A 1 19.13 -8.40 -20.57
C ASN A 1 17.67 -8.02 -20.46
N ALA A 2 17.27 -7.39 -19.37
CA ALA A 2 15.90 -6.89 -19.21
C ALA A 2 15.62 -5.70 -20.14
N ALA A 3 14.34 -5.33 -20.27
CA ALA A 3 13.91 -4.16 -21.06
C ALA A 3 14.38 -2.80 -20.48
N MET A 4 14.98 -2.79 -19.29
CA MET A 4 15.52 -1.59 -18.64
C MET A 4 17.00 -1.79 -18.34
N GLU A 5 17.78 -0.73 -18.51
CA GLU A 5 19.20 -0.67 -18.14
C GLU A 5 19.39 -1.03 -16.66
N ASP A 6 20.48 -1.71 -16.34
CA ASP A 6 20.84 -2.21 -15.00
C ASP A 6 19.85 -3.19 -14.33
N ARG A 7 18.91 -3.76 -15.10
CA ARG A 7 18.06 -4.85 -14.62
C ARG A 7 18.49 -6.20 -15.22
N THR A 8 18.70 -7.16 -14.33
CA THR A 8 18.90 -8.56 -14.69
C THR A 8 17.61 -9.33 -14.45
N ILE A 9 17.24 -10.18 -15.41
CA ILE A 9 16.13 -11.12 -15.28
C ILE A 9 16.73 -12.51 -15.21
N ILE A 10 16.20 -13.35 -14.32
CA ILE A 10 16.50 -14.77 -14.28
C ILE A 10 15.54 -15.46 -15.24
N GLU A 11 16.05 -16.35 -16.10
CA GLU A 11 15.26 -16.98 -17.16
C GLU A 11 14.30 -18.06 -16.65
N TRP A 12 14.55 -18.58 -15.45
CA TRP A 12 13.72 -19.55 -14.74
C TRP A 12 12.49 -18.90 -14.11
N ASP A 13 11.39 -19.63 -14.08
CA ASP A 13 10.15 -19.17 -13.47
C ASP A 13 10.14 -19.39 -11.95
N LYS A 14 9.01 -19.10 -11.31
CA LYS A 14 8.90 -19.22 -9.85
C LYS A 14 9.10 -20.65 -9.35
N ASP A 15 8.59 -21.64 -10.09
CA ASP A 15 8.56 -23.03 -9.62
C ASP A 15 9.95 -23.65 -9.75
N ASP A 16 10.70 -23.27 -10.78
CA ASP A 16 12.11 -23.63 -10.96
C ASP A 16 12.99 -23.10 -9.81
N ILE A 17 12.80 -21.83 -9.41
CA ILE A 17 13.56 -21.19 -8.32
C ILE A 17 13.27 -21.87 -6.97
N ASP A 18 12.00 -22.22 -6.72
CA ASP A 18 11.59 -22.95 -5.53
C ASP A 18 12.16 -24.39 -5.52
N ALA A 19 12.15 -25.08 -6.67
CA ALA A 19 12.68 -26.44 -6.81
C ALA A 19 14.19 -26.52 -6.55
N LEU A 20 14.94 -25.46 -6.87
CA LEU A 20 16.37 -25.34 -6.60
C LEU A 20 16.68 -24.89 -5.16
N GLY A 21 15.66 -24.58 -4.35
CA GLY A 21 15.84 -24.12 -2.96
C GLY A 21 16.47 -22.73 -2.85
N LEU A 22 16.30 -21.89 -3.87
CA LEU A 22 16.84 -20.54 -3.88
C LEU A 22 15.98 -19.58 -3.04
N LEU A 23 16.63 -18.60 -2.40
CA LEU A 23 15.91 -17.57 -1.65
C LEU A 23 15.19 -16.63 -2.60
N LYS A 24 13.87 -16.54 -2.45
CA LYS A 24 13.01 -15.60 -3.17
C LYS A 24 12.50 -14.51 -2.22
N VAL A 25 12.58 -13.25 -2.65
CA VAL A 25 11.99 -12.10 -1.95
C VAL A 25 11.11 -11.32 -2.90
N ASP A 26 9.84 -11.12 -2.54
CA ASP A 26 8.90 -10.30 -3.29
C ASP A 26 8.96 -8.85 -2.81
N ILE A 27 9.43 -7.94 -3.66
CA ILE A 27 9.41 -6.49 -3.41
C ILE A 27 8.20 -5.90 -4.11
N LEU A 28 7.12 -5.70 -3.35
CA LEU A 28 5.87 -5.16 -3.86
C LEU A 28 5.81 -3.64 -3.70
N ALA A 29 5.50 -2.92 -4.78
CA ALA A 29 5.22 -1.50 -4.73
C ALA A 29 3.72 -1.27 -4.53
N LEU A 30 3.32 -0.73 -3.38
CA LEU A 30 1.93 -0.39 -3.09
C LEU A 30 1.72 1.13 -3.20
N GLY A 31 0.99 1.57 -4.22
CA GLY A 31 0.74 3.00 -4.47
C GLY A 31 0.10 3.71 -3.27
N MET A 32 -0.71 2.99 -2.50
CA MET A 32 -1.38 3.51 -1.32
C MET A 32 -0.41 3.94 -0.20
N LEU A 33 0.73 3.26 -0.07
CA LEU A 33 1.77 3.68 0.89
C LEU A 33 2.34 5.05 0.52
N THR A 34 2.44 5.36 -0.77
CA THR A 34 2.87 6.69 -1.23
C THR A 34 1.80 7.75 -0.96
N ALA A 35 0.52 7.42 -1.13
CA ALA A 35 -0.57 8.34 -0.81
C ALA A 35 -0.62 8.66 0.69
N ILE A 36 -0.52 7.65 1.56
CA ILE A 36 -0.46 7.83 3.02
C ILE A 36 0.73 8.73 3.41
N ARG A 37 1.92 8.47 2.85
CA ARG A 37 3.11 9.32 3.09
C ARG A 37 2.84 10.78 2.72
N LYS A 38 2.21 11.04 1.57
CA LYS A 38 1.86 12.40 1.12
C LYS A 38 0.83 13.03 2.04
N ALA A 39 -0.21 12.29 2.45
CA ALA A 39 -1.25 12.78 3.36
C ALA A 39 -0.67 13.21 4.72
N PHE A 40 0.23 12.41 5.30
CA PHE A 40 0.94 12.80 6.53
C PHE A 40 1.81 14.04 6.35
N GLY A 41 2.47 14.20 5.19
CA GLY A 41 3.19 15.43 4.85
C GLY A 41 2.28 16.66 4.85
N LEU A 42 1.12 16.57 4.20
CA LEU A 42 0.12 17.65 4.16
C LEU A 42 -0.45 17.99 5.54
N LEU A 43 -0.70 16.98 6.38
CA LEU A 43 -1.15 17.19 7.76
C LEU A 43 -0.09 17.89 8.61
N ALA A 44 1.19 17.53 8.45
CA ALA A 44 2.27 18.19 9.15
C ALA A 44 2.43 19.65 8.71
N GLU A 45 2.33 19.91 7.40
CA GLU A 45 2.48 21.25 6.82
C GLU A 45 1.33 22.18 7.20
N HIS A 46 0.08 21.73 7.04
CA HIS A 46 -1.09 22.60 7.14
C HIS A 46 -1.79 22.54 8.50
N ARG A 47 -1.57 21.49 9.30
CA ARG A 47 -2.25 21.28 10.59
C ARG A 47 -1.30 21.07 11.75
N GLY A 48 0.01 21.07 11.52
CA GLY A 48 1.02 20.80 12.55
C GLY A 48 0.98 19.39 13.13
N ALA A 49 0.20 18.48 12.55
CA ALA A 49 0.00 17.12 13.04
C ALA A 49 1.03 16.17 12.42
N ARG A 50 1.91 15.60 13.24
CA ARG A 50 2.97 14.68 12.80
C ARG A 50 2.57 13.22 13.03
N LEU A 51 1.85 12.67 12.06
CA LEU A 51 1.42 11.28 12.07
C LEU A 51 2.39 10.36 11.30
N THR A 52 2.36 9.10 11.68
CA THR A 52 3.12 7.96 11.17
C THR A 52 2.21 6.73 11.22
N LEU A 53 2.59 5.66 10.54
CA LEU A 53 1.85 4.39 10.64
C LEU A 53 1.82 3.82 12.07
N ALA A 54 2.79 4.18 12.92
CA ALA A 54 2.90 3.67 14.28
C ALA A 54 2.08 4.47 15.31
N ASN A 55 1.67 5.70 15.00
CA ASN A 55 1.01 6.60 15.96
C ASN A 55 -0.31 7.19 15.44
N VAL A 56 -0.79 6.76 14.27
CA VAL A 56 -2.14 7.09 13.83
C VAL A 56 -3.15 6.51 14.85
N PRO A 57 -4.15 7.27 15.29
CA PRO A 57 -5.16 6.75 16.20
C PRO A 57 -5.85 5.52 15.61
N ALA A 58 -5.96 4.47 16.42
CA ALA A 58 -6.80 3.32 16.09
C ALA A 58 -8.25 3.60 16.52
N GLU A 59 -9.20 2.89 15.91
CA GLU A 59 -10.61 2.89 16.32
C GLU A 59 -11.26 4.30 16.29
N ASP A 60 -11.06 5.04 15.20
CA ASP A 60 -11.66 6.37 15.02
C ASP A 60 -13.13 6.26 14.57
N GLU A 61 -14.07 6.55 15.48
CA GLU A 61 -15.52 6.45 15.26
C GLU A 61 -16.00 7.18 13.97
N PRO A 62 -15.58 8.42 13.67
CA PRO A 62 -15.83 9.08 12.39
C PRO A 62 -15.46 8.27 11.14
N VAL A 63 -14.38 7.48 11.19
CA VAL A 63 -13.96 6.62 10.06
C VAL A 63 -14.94 5.45 9.92
N TYR A 64 -15.39 4.85 11.01
CA TYR A 64 -16.39 3.78 10.97
C TYR A 64 -17.75 4.28 10.49
N ASP A 65 -18.18 5.44 10.98
CA ASP A 65 -19.40 6.08 10.52
C ASP A 65 -19.37 6.40 9.02
N MET A 66 -18.22 6.85 8.49
CA MET A 66 -18.01 7.05 7.06
C MET A 66 -18.18 5.73 6.28
N LEU A 67 -17.58 4.64 6.76
CA LEU A 67 -17.71 3.32 6.14
C LEU A 67 -19.14 2.75 6.22
N CYS A 68 -19.85 2.92 7.34
CA CYS A 68 -21.24 2.49 7.49
C CYS A 68 -22.20 3.20 6.53
N ARG A 69 -21.87 4.43 6.12
CA ARG A 69 -22.61 5.18 5.09
C ARG A 69 -22.21 4.81 3.66
N ALA A 70 -21.34 3.81 3.48
CA ALA A 70 -20.76 3.44 2.20
C ALA A 70 -19.98 4.59 1.52
N ASP A 71 -19.44 5.54 2.29
CA ASP A 71 -18.62 6.64 1.78
C ASP A 71 -17.14 6.21 1.68
N ALA A 72 -16.87 5.24 0.81
CA ALA A 72 -15.56 4.57 0.71
C ALA A 72 -14.79 4.90 -0.58
N ILE A 73 -15.19 5.93 -1.32
CA ILE A 73 -14.46 6.35 -2.53
C ILE A 73 -13.04 6.74 -2.14
N GLY A 74 -12.05 6.15 -2.80
CA GLY A 74 -10.62 6.34 -2.47
C GLY A 74 -10.14 5.65 -1.20
N VAL A 75 -10.96 4.82 -0.54
CA VAL A 75 -10.54 3.99 0.60
C VAL A 75 -10.01 2.66 0.09
N PHE A 76 -8.74 2.38 0.39
CA PHE A 76 -8.05 1.20 -0.10
C PHE A 76 -8.75 -0.10 0.32
N GLN A 77 -8.85 -1.05 -0.62
CA GLN A 77 -9.51 -2.37 -0.51
C GLN A 77 -11.04 -2.40 -0.40
N VAL A 78 -11.71 -1.30 -0.09
CA VAL A 78 -13.17 -1.26 0.17
C VAL A 78 -13.93 -0.29 -0.75
N GLU A 79 -13.33 0.11 -1.86
CA GLU A 79 -13.92 1.06 -2.82
C GLU A 79 -14.94 0.42 -3.79
N SER A 80 -14.95 -0.91 -3.93
CA SER A 80 -15.83 -1.56 -4.91
C SER A 80 -17.30 -1.39 -4.52
N ARG A 81 -18.14 -1.01 -5.48
CA ARG A 81 -19.59 -0.90 -5.29
C ARG A 81 -20.27 -2.20 -4.83
N ALA A 82 -19.65 -3.35 -5.06
CA ALA A 82 -20.16 -4.63 -4.57
C ALA A 82 -19.85 -4.90 -3.08
N GLN A 83 -18.97 -4.09 -2.48
CA GLN A 83 -18.59 -4.14 -1.06
C GLN A 83 -19.35 -3.11 -0.20
N LEU A 84 -20.16 -2.26 -0.84
CA LEU A 84 -20.91 -1.15 -0.25
C LEU A 84 -22.39 -1.49 -0.06
#